data_AF-A0A956TA94-F1
#
_entry.id   AF-A0A956TA94-F1
#
_cell.length_a   1.000
_cell.length_b   1.000
_cell.length_c   1.000
_cell.angle_alpha   90.00
_cell.angle_beta   90.00
_cell.angle_gamma   90.00
#
_symmetry.space_group_name_H-M   'P 1'
#
loop_
_entity.id
_entity.type
_entity.pdbx_description
1 polymer ?
#
loop_
_entity_poly.entity_id
_entity_poly.type
_entity_poly.pdbx_seq_one_letter_code
_entity_poly.pdbx_strand_id
1 'polypeptide(L)'
;MAVDTSSSASPAATAGWPSLPLLPPIVKTSRVIGPLMARACAPQPCLSPMGLATSKVAQVWHLLGHTPLATASAPALNGLRLGLIWLHRALVLAAMVAAPFMGTGVIGGLVWAGFAVLVARWLTGRAGFRFCLIDNWVLLFFATAAVSAMFSSYMATSMVGLIKLLTFLAAYLNARVLVADEAEVPRWPFKWLWLLSLLIIALGTFEAVVGLWQYQHRVQPLATWQDPELNPELQLIRVFGTLKPANPNLLAGYMIHCLGLGVGVSLMAWLTRQWGWAVLGTGASGLMAVALVLTGSRGAYLALAAMGGLTFLWVGHLLWH
;
A
#
# COMPACT_ATOMS: atom_id res chain seq x y z
N MET A 1 -35.81 -0.37 81.06
CA MET A 1 -35.22 0.63 81.96
C MET A 1 -34.69 1.76 81.12
N ALA A 2 -35.32 2.93 81.22
CA ALA A 2 -34.91 4.15 80.56
C ALA A 2 -33.65 4.73 81.21
N VAL A 3 -32.78 5.37 80.43
CA VAL A 3 -32.15 6.67 80.73
C VAL A 3 -31.73 7.31 79.41
N ASP A 4 -32.39 8.41 79.06
CA ASP A 4 -31.85 9.49 78.24
C ASP A 4 -31.00 10.40 79.13
N THR A 5 -29.86 10.88 78.63
CA THR A 5 -29.37 12.24 78.97
C THR A 5 -28.54 12.81 77.82
N SER A 6 -29.07 13.91 77.27
CA SER A 6 -28.42 14.91 76.43
C SER A 6 -27.23 15.61 77.11
N SER A 7 -26.21 16.04 76.34
CA SER A 7 -25.93 17.47 76.11
C SER A 7 -24.57 17.75 75.43
N SER A 8 -24.66 18.50 74.32
CA SER A 8 -23.86 19.68 73.92
C SER A 8 -22.35 19.64 73.61
N ALA A 9 -22.06 20.27 72.46
CA ALA A 9 -20.95 21.19 72.16
C ALA A 9 -19.86 20.69 71.16
N SER A 10 -19.96 21.22 69.93
CA SER A 10 -18.93 21.35 68.87
C SER A 10 -18.29 22.75 69.05
N PRO A 11 -17.05 23.08 68.60
CA PRO A 11 -16.53 22.80 67.25
C PRO A 11 -15.01 22.66 67.06
N ALA A 12 -14.65 22.44 65.78
CA ALA A 12 -13.38 22.77 65.11
C ALA A 12 -12.38 21.65 64.78
N ALA A 13 -12.10 21.59 63.47
CA ALA A 13 -10.80 21.39 62.80
C ALA A 13 -10.73 20.12 61.91
N THR A 14 -11.22 20.17 60.66
CA THR A 14 -10.47 20.50 59.43
C THR A 14 -9.13 19.78 59.25
N ALA A 15 -9.19 18.61 58.59
CA ALA A 15 -8.21 18.12 57.63
C ALA A 15 -9.01 17.27 56.63
N GLY A 16 -9.33 17.71 55.41
CA GLY A 16 -8.46 18.38 54.45
C GLY A 16 -7.88 17.36 53.45
N TRP A 17 -8.70 16.46 52.89
CA TRP A 17 -8.32 15.70 51.71
C TRP A 17 -8.50 16.61 50.49
N PRO A 18 -7.49 16.77 49.62
CA PRO A 18 -7.62 17.62 48.44
C PRO A 18 -8.64 17.00 47.49
N SER A 19 -9.77 17.69 47.31
CA SER A 19 -10.70 17.45 46.21
C SER A 19 -9.95 17.62 44.90
N LEU A 20 -9.81 16.52 44.15
CA LEU A 20 -9.39 16.52 42.76
C LEU A 20 -10.18 17.59 41.99
N PRO A 21 -9.51 18.50 41.24
CA PRO A 21 -10.22 19.46 40.43
C PRO A 21 -11.02 18.70 39.37
N LEU A 22 -12.34 18.89 39.40
CA LEU A 22 -13.26 18.54 38.32
C LEU A 22 -12.70 19.11 37.02
N LEU A 23 -12.28 18.22 36.12
CA LEU A 23 -11.88 18.57 34.76
C LEU A 23 -13.01 19.39 34.11
N PRO A 24 -12.71 20.55 33.52
CA PRO A 24 -13.72 21.31 32.80
C PRO A 24 -14.24 20.49 31.62
N PRO A 25 -15.52 20.65 31.23
CA PRO A 25 -16.07 19.97 30.08
C PRO A 25 -15.24 20.31 28.84
N ILE A 26 -14.77 19.28 28.15
CA ILE A 26 -13.98 19.41 26.92
C ILE A 26 -14.84 20.16 25.89
N VAL A 27 -14.56 21.45 25.75
CA VAL A 27 -15.09 22.32 24.71
C VAL A 27 -14.74 21.69 23.37
N LYS A 28 -15.75 21.52 22.50
CA LYS A 28 -15.61 21.02 21.12
C LYS A 28 -14.54 21.82 20.36
N THR A 29 -13.31 21.31 20.33
CA THR A 29 -12.24 21.74 19.42
C THR A 29 -12.39 21.08 18.05
N SER A 30 -13.61 21.02 17.50
CA SER A 30 -13.86 20.53 16.14
C SER A 30 -13.62 21.61 15.07
N ARG A 31 -13.15 22.81 15.44
CA ARG A 31 -12.94 23.94 14.50
C ARG A 31 -11.49 24.27 14.16
N VAL A 32 -10.49 23.60 14.75
CA VAL A 32 -9.07 23.93 14.50
C VAL A 32 -8.29 22.83 13.78
N ILE A 33 -8.78 21.58 13.76
CA ILE A 33 -8.09 20.46 13.08
C ILE A 33 -8.47 20.36 11.60
N GLY A 34 -9.69 20.79 11.23
CA GLY A 34 -10.18 20.79 9.84
C GLY A 34 -9.27 21.53 8.83
N PRO A 35 -8.77 22.75 9.13
CA PRO A 35 -7.92 23.48 8.19
C PRO A 35 -6.46 23.00 8.13
N LEU A 36 -5.96 22.34 9.18
CA LEU A 36 -4.57 21.82 9.24
C LEU A 36 -4.44 20.48 8.48
N MET A 37 -5.43 19.58 8.61
CA MET A 37 -5.48 18.36 7.78
C MET A 37 -5.78 18.66 6.30
N ALA A 38 -6.56 19.70 6.01
CA ALA A 38 -6.75 20.17 4.64
C ALA A 38 -5.45 20.72 4.02
N ARG A 39 -4.46 21.16 4.80
CA ARG A 39 -3.15 21.63 4.29
C ARG A 39 -2.09 20.53 4.21
N ALA A 40 -2.15 19.49 5.05
CA ALA A 40 -1.21 18.37 5.01
C ALA A 40 -1.52 17.36 3.88
N CYS A 41 -2.79 17.27 3.46
CA CYS A 41 -3.24 16.43 2.33
C CYS A 41 -3.74 17.22 1.11
N ALA A 42 -3.72 18.56 1.13
CA ALA A 42 -3.83 19.31 -0.12
C ALA A 42 -2.52 19.13 -0.91
N PRO A 43 -2.59 18.89 -2.24
CA PRO A 43 -1.42 19.09 -3.07
C PRO A 43 -0.97 20.54 -2.85
N GLN A 44 0.24 20.74 -2.32
CA GLN A 44 0.85 22.07 -2.35
C GLN A 44 0.80 22.58 -3.80
N PRO A 45 0.41 23.85 -4.04
CA PRO A 45 0.63 24.47 -5.34
C PRO A 45 2.14 24.71 -5.46
N CYS A 46 2.88 23.67 -5.84
CA CYS A 46 4.25 23.82 -6.28
C CYS A 46 4.22 24.63 -7.58
N LEU A 47 4.79 25.83 -7.52
CA LEU A 47 5.21 26.71 -8.61
C LEU A 47 4.69 26.30 -9.99
N SER A 48 3.67 27.02 -10.45
CA SER A 48 3.30 27.06 -11.86
C SER A 48 4.58 27.22 -12.69
N PRO A 49 4.93 26.31 -13.62
CA PRO A 49 5.83 26.71 -14.68
C PRO A 49 5.10 27.84 -15.41
N MET A 50 5.74 29.01 -15.44
CA MET A 50 5.36 30.16 -16.24
C MET A 50 4.69 29.71 -17.54
N GLY A 51 3.52 30.28 -17.83
CA GLY A 51 2.70 30.00 -19.00
C GLY A 51 3.35 30.43 -20.32
N LEU A 52 4.41 29.72 -20.72
CA LEU A 52 5.17 30.01 -21.94
C LEU A 52 5.60 28.76 -22.73
N ALA A 53 5.25 27.55 -22.27
CA ALA A 53 5.68 26.29 -22.91
C ALA A 53 4.58 25.54 -23.69
N THR A 54 3.31 25.93 -23.59
CA THR A 54 2.21 25.27 -24.32
C THR A 54 2.04 25.77 -25.76
N SER A 55 2.56 26.96 -26.11
CA SER A 55 2.44 27.49 -27.48
C SER A 55 3.44 26.88 -28.46
N LYS A 56 4.66 26.55 -28.02
CA LYS A 56 5.72 26.08 -28.92
C LYS A 56 5.56 24.63 -29.34
N VAL A 57 5.05 23.74 -28.48
CA VAL A 57 4.77 22.35 -28.86
C VAL A 57 3.62 22.28 -29.87
N ALA A 58 2.57 23.08 -29.68
CA ALA A 58 1.45 23.17 -30.63
C ALA A 58 1.88 23.72 -32.00
N GLN A 59 2.83 24.66 -32.04
CA GLN A 59 3.40 25.18 -33.30
C GLN A 59 4.24 24.14 -34.06
N VAL A 60 4.96 23.25 -33.35
CA VAL A 60 5.74 22.17 -34.00
C VAL A 60 4.82 21.12 -34.63
N TRP A 61 3.69 20.81 -34.00
CA TRP A 61 2.69 19.89 -34.58
C TRP A 61 1.99 20.44 -35.82
N HIS A 62 1.81 21.76 -35.93
CA HIS A 62 1.26 22.40 -37.13
C HIS A 62 2.24 22.43 -38.31
N LEU A 63 3.55 22.46 -38.05
CA LEU A 63 4.60 22.50 -39.08
C LEU A 63 4.88 21.15 -39.75
N LEU A 64 4.50 20.03 -39.11
CA LEU A 64 4.77 18.68 -39.59
C LEU A 64 3.67 18.07 -40.46
N GLY A 65 2.65 18.83 -40.87
CA GLY A 65 1.65 18.36 -41.85
C GLY A 65 0.81 17.15 -41.43
N HIS A 66 0.92 16.70 -40.18
CA HIS A 66 0.06 15.66 -39.64
C HIS A 66 -1.29 16.28 -39.32
N THR A 67 -2.22 16.15 -40.26
CA THR A 67 -3.65 16.20 -39.93
C THR A 67 -3.87 15.18 -38.81
N PRO A 68 -4.24 15.61 -37.58
CA PRO A 68 -4.76 14.64 -36.65
C PRO A 68 -5.97 14.01 -37.33
N LEU A 69 -6.12 12.69 -37.22
CA LEU A 69 -7.33 11.95 -37.55
C LEU A 69 -8.51 12.54 -36.74
N ALA A 70 -9.03 13.66 -37.23
CA ALA A 70 -10.03 14.51 -36.59
C ALA A 70 -11.38 14.27 -37.26
N THR A 71 -11.80 13.00 -37.30
CA THR A 71 -13.19 12.62 -37.62
C THR A 71 -13.67 11.47 -36.74
N ALA A 72 -13.11 11.30 -35.54
CA ALA A 72 -13.85 10.63 -34.48
C ALA A 72 -14.75 11.69 -33.83
N SER A 73 -16.08 11.52 -33.90
CA SER A 73 -17.02 12.37 -33.19
C SER A 73 -16.64 12.43 -31.70
N ALA A 74 -16.63 13.63 -31.11
CA ALA A 74 -16.31 13.84 -29.68
C ALA A 74 -16.94 12.82 -28.70
N PRO A 75 -18.18 12.31 -28.89
CA PRO A 75 -18.72 11.23 -28.07
C PRO A 75 -18.01 9.87 -28.24
N ALA A 76 -17.58 9.50 -29.45
CA ALA A 76 -16.88 8.23 -29.70
C ALA A 76 -15.51 8.19 -29.01
N LEU A 77 -14.77 9.29 -29.05
CA LEU A 77 -13.48 9.42 -28.36
C LEU A 77 -13.65 9.32 -26.83
N ASN A 78 -14.73 9.90 -26.29
CA ASN A 78 -15.03 9.82 -24.86
C ASN A 78 -15.45 8.41 -24.42
N GLY A 79 -16.23 7.69 -25.24
CA GLY A 79 -16.57 6.28 -25.01
C GLY A 79 -15.34 5.38 -25.01
N LEU A 80 -14.45 5.54 -25.99
CA LEU A 80 -13.17 4.82 -26.05
C LEU A 80 -12.31 5.08 -24.80
N ARG A 81 -12.15 6.34 -24.42
CA ARG A 81 -11.37 6.72 -23.23
C ARG A 81 -11.92 6.08 -21.95
N LEU A 82 -13.23 6.11 -21.75
CA LEU A 82 -13.87 5.48 -20.60
C LEU A 82 -13.66 3.95 -20.62
N GLY A 83 -13.81 3.32 -21.79
CA GLY A 83 -13.53 1.89 -21.98
C GLY A 83 -12.09 1.52 -21.59
N LEU A 84 -11.10 2.33 -21.99
CA LEU A 84 -9.69 2.11 -21.63
C LEU A 84 -9.44 2.22 -20.12
N ILE A 85 -10.13 3.12 -19.41
CA ILE A 85 -10.01 3.25 -17.95
C ILE A 85 -10.53 1.96 -17.27
N TRP A 86 -11.72 1.50 -17.65
CA TRP A 86 -12.31 0.28 -17.07
C TRP A 86 -11.50 -0.96 -17.41
N LEU A 87 -11.01 -1.07 -18.64
CA LEU A 87 -10.15 -2.17 -19.06
C LEU A 87 -8.84 -2.19 -18.26
N HIS A 88 -8.20 -1.04 -18.08
CA HIS A 88 -6.98 -0.91 -17.25
C HIS A 88 -7.23 -1.37 -15.82
N ARG A 89 -8.32 -0.89 -15.19
CA ARG A 89 -8.72 -1.28 -13.83
C ARG A 89 -8.99 -2.78 -13.72
N ALA A 90 -9.68 -3.37 -14.70
CA ALA A 90 -9.97 -4.80 -14.74
C ALA A 90 -8.69 -5.63 -14.86
N LEU A 91 -7.73 -5.20 -15.69
CA LEU A 91 -6.44 -5.90 -15.84
C LEU A 91 -5.59 -5.83 -14.57
N VAL A 92 -5.55 -4.67 -13.89
CA VAL A 92 -4.85 -4.54 -12.60
C VAL A 92 -5.51 -5.44 -11.55
N LEU A 93 -6.84 -5.45 -11.48
CA LEU A 93 -7.58 -6.33 -10.56
C LEU A 93 -7.30 -7.81 -10.85
N ALA A 94 -7.35 -8.21 -12.12
CA ALA A 94 -7.04 -9.56 -12.55
C ALA A 94 -5.60 -9.95 -12.17
N ALA A 95 -4.62 -9.06 -12.33
CA ALA A 95 -3.24 -9.30 -11.92
C ALA A 95 -3.12 -9.52 -10.40
N MET A 96 -3.83 -8.74 -9.58
CA MET A 96 -3.82 -8.90 -8.12
C MET A 96 -4.45 -10.21 -7.66
N VAL A 97 -5.58 -10.60 -8.26
CA VAL A 97 -6.23 -11.89 -7.98
C VAL A 97 -5.38 -13.05 -8.47
N ALA A 98 -4.72 -12.91 -9.62
CA ALA A 98 -3.85 -13.95 -10.18
C ALA A 98 -2.57 -14.14 -9.36
N ALA A 99 -2.10 -13.11 -8.63
CA ALA A 99 -0.82 -13.12 -7.92
C ALA A 99 -0.60 -14.34 -7.00
N PRO A 100 -1.54 -14.72 -6.11
CA PRO A 100 -1.36 -15.91 -5.28
C PRO A 100 -1.51 -17.24 -6.04
N PHE A 101 -2.34 -17.31 -7.09
CA PHE A 101 -2.77 -18.59 -7.66
C PHE A 101 -2.05 -19.01 -8.96
N MET A 102 -1.54 -18.04 -9.70
CA MET A 102 -1.04 -18.22 -11.07
C MET A 102 0.49 -18.15 -11.13
N GLY A 103 1.06 -18.74 -12.18
CA GLY A 103 2.49 -18.66 -12.44
C GLY A 103 2.93 -17.24 -12.82
N THR A 104 4.20 -16.93 -12.58
CA THR A 104 4.80 -15.61 -12.82
C THR A 104 4.66 -15.12 -14.27
N GLY A 105 4.60 -16.04 -15.24
CA GLY A 105 4.37 -15.69 -16.65
C GLY A 105 3.00 -15.07 -16.91
N VAL A 106 1.94 -15.63 -16.30
CA VAL A 106 0.57 -15.11 -16.44
C VAL A 106 0.46 -13.75 -15.76
N ILE A 107 1.00 -13.62 -14.55
CA ILE A 107 1.00 -12.36 -13.79
C ILE A 107 1.75 -11.26 -14.57
N GLY A 108 2.94 -11.58 -15.09
CA GLY A 108 3.71 -10.66 -15.92
C GLY A 108 2.95 -10.25 -17.19
N GLY A 109 2.30 -11.20 -17.87
CA GLY A 109 1.47 -10.93 -19.04
C GLY A 109 0.32 -9.96 -18.75
N LEU A 110 -0.39 -10.15 -17.63
CA LEU A 110 -1.47 -9.24 -17.21
C LEU A 110 -0.95 -7.83 -16.88
N VAL A 111 0.22 -7.73 -16.23
CA VAL A 111 0.88 -6.44 -15.95
C VAL A 111 1.25 -5.71 -17.24
N TRP A 112 1.85 -6.41 -18.20
CA TRP A 112 2.22 -5.84 -19.49
C TRP A 112 1.00 -5.47 -20.35
N ALA A 113 -0.08 -6.26 -20.31
CA ALA A 113 -1.34 -5.91 -20.95
C ALA A 113 -1.93 -4.64 -20.33
N GLY A 114 -1.94 -4.53 -18.99
CA GLY A 114 -2.35 -3.31 -18.28
C GLY A 114 -1.49 -2.11 -18.69
N PHE A 115 -0.18 -2.30 -18.79
CA PHE A 115 0.75 -1.26 -19.21
C PHE A 115 0.53 -0.82 -20.66
N ALA A 116 0.25 -1.74 -21.58
CA ALA A 116 -0.09 -1.43 -22.98
C ALA A 116 -1.37 -0.58 -23.07
N VAL A 117 -2.40 -0.92 -22.28
CA VAL A 117 -3.62 -0.11 -22.17
C VAL A 117 -3.30 1.26 -21.58
N LEU A 118 -2.41 1.34 -20.59
CA LEU A 118 -1.96 2.61 -20.04
C LEU A 118 -1.25 3.49 -21.08
N VAL A 119 -0.38 2.92 -21.92
CA VAL A 119 0.23 3.65 -23.04
C VAL A 119 -0.84 4.18 -24.00
N ALA A 120 -1.84 3.36 -24.34
CA ALA A 120 -2.98 3.80 -25.16
C ALA A 120 -3.76 4.96 -24.50
N ARG A 121 -3.90 4.96 -23.17
CA ARG A 121 -4.50 6.07 -22.41
C ARG A 121 -3.68 7.36 -22.46
N TRP A 122 -2.35 7.26 -22.42
CA TRP A 122 -1.46 8.41 -22.61
C TRP A 122 -1.56 8.97 -24.03
N LEU A 123 -1.55 8.12 -25.05
CA LEU A 123 -1.70 8.52 -26.46
C LEU A 123 -3.06 9.16 -26.76
N THR A 124 -4.12 8.75 -26.05
CA THR A 124 -5.48 9.31 -26.22
C THR A 124 -5.75 10.52 -25.33
N GLY A 125 -4.78 11.01 -24.54
CA GLY A 125 -4.79 12.34 -23.94
C GLY A 125 -5.55 12.52 -22.63
N ARG A 126 -5.63 11.50 -21.74
CA ARG A 126 -6.33 11.64 -20.45
C ARG A 126 -5.72 10.95 -19.23
N ALA A 127 -4.50 10.44 -19.31
CA ALA A 127 -3.82 9.92 -18.12
C ALA A 127 -2.88 11.02 -17.58
N GLY A 128 -3.35 11.76 -16.56
CA GLY A 128 -2.56 12.73 -15.83
C GLY A 128 -1.49 12.02 -15.00
N PHE A 129 -0.21 12.23 -15.32
CA PHE A 129 0.90 11.73 -14.53
C PHE A 129 1.65 12.91 -13.92
N ARG A 130 1.60 13.04 -12.59
CA ARG A 130 2.37 14.03 -11.84
C ARG A 130 3.52 13.33 -11.13
N PHE A 131 4.74 13.73 -11.47
CA PHE A 131 5.94 13.24 -10.81
C PHE A 131 5.95 13.64 -9.33
N CYS A 132 6.22 12.68 -8.46
CA CYS A 132 6.43 12.88 -7.03
C CYS A 132 7.84 12.41 -6.62
N LEU A 133 8.22 12.71 -5.38
CA LEU A 133 9.53 12.32 -4.84
C LEU A 133 9.77 10.80 -4.91
N ILE A 134 8.73 9.99 -4.70
CA ILE A 134 8.81 8.52 -4.79
C ILE A 134 9.14 8.08 -6.23
N ASP A 135 8.55 8.74 -7.23
CA ASP A 135 8.84 8.44 -8.64
C ASP A 135 10.34 8.65 -8.94
N ASN A 136 10.94 9.72 -8.39
CA ASN A 136 12.38 10.00 -8.56
C ASN A 136 13.25 8.89 -7.95
N TRP A 137 12.92 8.42 -6.75
CA TRP A 137 13.67 7.33 -6.10
C TRP A 137 13.55 6.01 -6.86
N VAL A 138 12.35 5.68 -7.35
CA VAL A 138 12.11 4.48 -8.17
C VAL A 138 12.90 4.56 -9.49
N LEU A 139 12.89 5.71 -10.16
CA LEU A 139 13.66 5.91 -11.39
C LEU A 139 15.16 5.89 -11.15
N LEU A 140 15.65 6.47 -10.05
CA LEU A 140 17.06 6.41 -9.67
C LEU A 140 17.49 4.96 -9.43
N PHE A 141 16.71 4.19 -8.66
CA PHE A 141 16.95 2.76 -8.44
C PHE A 141 17.01 2.01 -9.78
N PHE A 142 16.02 2.23 -10.65
CA PHE A 142 15.99 1.60 -11.97
C PHE A 142 17.19 1.98 -12.85
N ALA A 143 17.59 3.25 -12.86
CA ALA A 143 18.75 3.72 -13.60
C ALA A 143 20.05 3.06 -13.11
N THR A 144 20.24 2.95 -11.79
CA THR A 144 21.41 2.25 -11.23
C THR A 144 21.41 0.76 -11.60
N ALA A 145 20.24 0.10 -11.59
CA ALA A 145 20.12 -1.29 -12.01
C ALA A 145 20.40 -1.49 -13.50
N ALA A 146 19.95 -0.56 -14.36
CA ALA A 146 20.22 -0.59 -15.79
C ALA A 146 21.72 -0.43 -16.09
N VAL A 147 22.38 0.55 -15.46
CA VAL A 147 23.84 0.73 -15.56
C VAL A 147 24.56 -0.52 -15.07
N SER A 148 24.20 -1.03 -13.89
CA SER A 148 24.80 -2.26 -13.36
C SER A 148 24.62 -3.47 -14.27
N ALA A 149 23.46 -3.61 -14.92
CA ALA A 149 23.20 -4.73 -15.83
C ALA A 149 24.01 -4.62 -17.12
N MET A 150 24.23 -3.42 -17.64
CA MET A 150 25.02 -3.18 -18.85
C MET A 150 26.52 -3.43 -18.65
N PHE A 151 27.06 -3.12 -17.47
CA PHE A 151 28.48 -3.31 -17.14
C PHE A 151 28.80 -4.65 -16.45
N SER A 152 27.82 -5.56 -16.36
CA SER A 152 28.01 -6.87 -15.71
C SER A 152 28.82 -7.82 -16.58
N SER A 153 29.74 -8.57 -15.97
CA SER A 153 30.48 -9.66 -16.62
C SER A 153 29.58 -10.77 -17.16
N TYR A 154 28.36 -10.89 -16.63
CA TYR A 154 27.33 -11.82 -17.10
C TYR A 154 26.16 -11.05 -17.73
N MET A 155 26.42 -10.41 -18.88
CA MET A 155 25.46 -9.53 -19.55
C MET A 155 24.12 -10.22 -19.84
N ALA A 156 24.14 -11.44 -20.39
CA ALA A 156 22.90 -12.14 -20.78
C ALA A 156 21.98 -12.40 -19.58
N THR A 157 22.51 -12.91 -18.46
CA THR A 157 21.71 -13.17 -17.25
C THR A 157 21.27 -11.87 -16.59
N SER A 158 22.10 -10.82 -16.66
CA SER A 158 21.79 -9.49 -16.12
C SER A 158 20.66 -8.82 -16.90
N MET A 159 20.60 -8.97 -18.23
CA MET A 159 19.50 -8.48 -19.06
C MET A 159 18.18 -9.17 -18.74
N VAL A 160 18.20 -10.48 -18.47
CA VAL A 160 17.01 -11.20 -17.98
C VAL A 160 16.54 -10.63 -16.64
N GLY A 161 17.47 -10.28 -15.75
CA GLY A 161 17.17 -9.57 -14.50
C GLY A 161 16.55 -8.18 -14.73
N LEU A 162 17.10 -7.41 -15.66
CA LEU A 162 16.61 -6.08 -16.02
C LEU A 162 15.18 -6.12 -16.60
N ILE A 163 14.86 -7.13 -17.41
CA ILE A 163 13.48 -7.33 -17.93
C ILE A 163 12.49 -7.62 -16.79
N LYS A 164 12.90 -8.38 -15.76
CA LYS A 164 12.07 -8.58 -14.57
C LYS A 164 11.86 -7.26 -13.81
N LEU A 165 12.91 -6.45 -13.68
CA LEU A 165 12.80 -5.11 -13.08
C LEU A 165 11.89 -4.18 -13.90
N LEU A 166 11.93 -4.23 -15.23
CA LEU A 166 11.00 -3.50 -16.10
C LEU A 166 9.55 -3.93 -15.85
N THR A 167 9.31 -5.21 -15.59
CA THR A 167 7.97 -5.71 -15.25
C THR A 167 7.48 -5.13 -13.92
N PHE A 168 8.36 -5.00 -12.91
CA PHE A 168 8.02 -4.30 -11.67
C PHE A 168 7.81 -2.79 -11.86
N LEU A 169 8.58 -2.14 -12.74
CA LEU A 169 8.36 -0.74 -13.10
C LEU A 169 7.01 -0.54 -13.81
N ALA A 170 6.64 -1.43 -14.73
CA ALA A 170 5.33 -1.42 -15.38
C ALA A 170 4.19 -1.61 -14.36
N ALA A 171 4.34 -2.56 -13.43
CA ALA A 171 3.39 -2.73 -12.32
C ALA A 171 3.28 -1.46 -11.46
N TYR A 172 4.40 -0.83 -11.13
CA TYR A 172 4.45 0.44 -10.39
C TYR A 172 3.68 1.55 -11.12
N LEU A 173 3.94 1.76 -12.42
CA LEU A 173 3.26 2.78 -13.22
C LEU A 173 1.75 2.53 -13.32
N ASN A 174 1.33 1.27 -13.49
CA ASN A 174 -0.07 0.88 -13.44
C ASN A 174 -0.73 1.27 -12.11
N ALA A 175 -0.07 1.00 -10.98
CA ALA A 175 -0.57 1.38 -9.66
C ALA A 175 -0.58 2.90 -9.44
N ARG A 176 0.46 3.63 -9.90
CA ARG A 176 0.55 5.09 -9.78
C ARG A 176 -0.59 5.81 -10.50
N VAL A 177 -0.91 5.38 -11.72
CA VAL A 177 -2.01 5.97 -12.50
C VAL A 177 -3.36 5.63 -11.86
N LEU A 178 -3.51 4.44 -11.29
CA LEU A 178 -4.72 4.08 -10.56
C LEU A 178 -4.96 5.01 -9.36
N VAL A 179 -3.91 5.33 -8.60
CA VAL A 179 -3.98 6.27 -7.49
C VAL A 179 -4.27 7.70 -7.97
N ALA A 180 -3.67 8.12 -9.09
CA ALA A 180 -3.88 9.45 -9.66
C ALA A 180 -5.31 9.64 -10.18
N ASP A 181 -5.86 8.65 -10.90
CA ASP A 181 -7.23 8.67 -11.41
C ASP A 181 -8.27 8.83 -10.28
N GLU A 182 -8.03 8.18 -9.14
CA GLU A 182 -8.93 8.26 -7.99
C GLU A 182 -8.89 9.62 -7.28
N ALA A 183 -7.77 10.35 -7.36
CA ALA A 183 -7.68 11.71 -6.81
C ALA A 183 -8.55 12.71 -7.59
N GLU A 184 -8.81 12.44 -8.87
CA GLU A 184 -9.60 13.31 -9.75
C GLU A 184 -11.12 13.07 -9.66
N VAL A 185 -11.58 11.93 -9.12
CA VAL A 185 -13.01 11.58 -9.00
C VAL A 185 -13.53 11.86 -7.58
N PRO A 186 -14.14 13.03 -7.29
CA PRO A 186 -14.30 13.49 -5.90
C PRO A 186 -15.55 12.99 -5.19
N ARG A 187 -16.44 12.22 -5.85
CA ARG A 187 -17.86 12.09 -5.44
C ARG A 187 -18.41 10.68 -5.24
N TRP A 188 -17.62 9.61 -5.36
CA TRP A 188 -18.14 8.25 -5.13
C TRP A 188 -17.85 7.75 -3.71
N PRO A 189 -18.84 7.22 -2.96
CA PRO A 189 -18.66 6.78 -1.58
C PRO A 189 -17.79 5.52 -1.45
N PHE A 190 -17.66 4.74 -2.54
CA PHE A 190 -16.80 3.56 -2.63
C PHE A 190 -15.58 3.88 -3.51
N LYS A 191 -14.47 4.34 -2.91
CA LYS A 191 -13.25 4.56 -3.68
C LYS A 191 -12.68 3.22 -4.13
N TRP A 192 -12.26 3.12 -5.38
CA TRP A 192 -11.69 1.88 -5.92
C TRP A 192 -10.47 1.41 -5.11
N LEU A 193 -9.69 2.36 -4.60
CA LEU A 193 -8.57 2.10 -3.71
C LEU A 193 -8.95 1.38 -2.41
N TRP A 194 -10.13 1.66 -1.86
CA TRP A 194 -10.63 0.94 -0.68
C TRP A 194 -10.93 -0.52 -1.02
N LEU A 195 -11.62 -0.77 -2.14
CA LEU A 195 -11.89 -2.13 -2.61
C LEU A 195 -10.60 -2.91 -2.89
N LEU A 196 -9.63 -2.26 -3.53
CA LEU A 196 -8.32 -2.87 -3.81
C LEU A 196 -7.56 -3.19 -2.52
N SER A 197 -7.58 -2.28 -1.55
CA SER A 197 -6.93 -2.49 -0.25
C SER A 197 -7.56 -3.66 0.50
N LEU A 198 -8.90 -3.71 0.54
CA LEU A 198 -9.64 -4.83 1.16
C LEU A 198 -9.35 -6.16 0.46
N LEU A 199 -9.28 -6.16 -0.88
CA LEU A 199 -8.92 -7.35 -1.65
C LEU A 199 -7.50 -7.82 -1.30
N ILE A 200 -6.52 -6.92 -1.29
CA ILE A 200 -5.12 -7.28 -0.98
C ILE A 200 -5.01 -7.81 0.46
N ILE A 201 -5.70 -7.18 1.42
CA ILE A 201 -5.74 -7.66 2.81
C ILE A 201 -6.40 -9.04 2.87
N ALA A 202 -7.50 -9.28 2.15
CA ALA A 202 -8.17 -10.57 2.10
C ALA A 202 -7.28 -11.66 1.49
N LEU A 203 -6.61 -11.39 0.37
CA LEU A 203 -5.69 -12.33 -0.27
C LEU A 203 -4.47 -12.61 0.61
N GLY A 204 -3.87 -11.59 1.23
CA GLY A 204 -2.76 -11.76 2.17
C GLY A 204 -3.15 -12.55 3.42
N THR A 205 -4.37 -12.33 3.94
CA THR A 205 -4.91 -13.10 5.07
C THR A 205 -5.16 -14.54 4.67
N PHE A 206 -5.70 -14.79 3.47
CA PHE A 206 -5.89 -16.12 2.92
C PHE A 206 -4.54 -16.87 2.83
N GLU A 207 -3.51 -16.24 2.25
CA GLU A 207 -2.16 -16.81 2.18
C GLU A 207 -1.56 -17.09 3.57
N ALA A 208 -1.78 -16.20 4.53
CA ALA A 208 -1.35 -16.41 5.91
C ALA A 208 -2.05 -17.62 6.56
N VAL A 209 -3.38 -17.76 6.38
CA VAL A 209 -4.14 -18.92 6.90
C VAL A 209 -3.65 -20.21 6.27
N VAL A 210 -3.55 -20.28 4.94
CA VAL A 210 -3.09 -21.48 4.22
C VAL A 210 -1.66 -21.82 4.65
N GLY A 211 -0.80 -20.81 4.76
CA GLY A 211 0.57 -20.97 5.18
C GLY A 211 0.72 -21.50 6.61
N LEU A 212 -0.06 -20.97 7.55
CA LEU A 212 -0.08 -21.45 8.94
C LEU A 212 -0.65 -22.87 9.04
N TRP A 213 -1.66 -23.19 8.24
CA TRP A 213 -2.19 -24.54 8.13
C TRP A 213 -1.12 -25.52 7.62
N GLN A 214 -0.36 -25.15 6.57
CA GLN A 214 0.77 -25.95 6.06
C GLN A 214 1.84 -26.15 7.13
N TYR A 215 2.15 -25.11 7.90
CA TYR A 215 3.11 -25.16 9.00
C TYR A 215 2.69 -26.15 10.09
N GLN A 216 1.42 -26.12 10.50
CA GLN A 216 0.87 -27.06 11.49
C GLN A 216 0.94 -28.52 11.02
N HIS A 217 0.69 -28.78 9.74
CA HIS A 217 0.71 -30.13 9.17
C HIS A 217 2.10 -30.59 8.72
N ARG A 218 3.15 -29.80 9.00
CA ARG A 218 4.55 -30.09 8.64
C ARG A 218 4.72 -30.47 7.16
N VAL A 219 3.98 -29.80 6.27
CA VAL A 219 4.06 -30.07 4.83
C VAL A 219 5.50 -29.85 4.36
N GLN A 220 6.08 -30.88 3.75
CA GLN A 220 7.47 -30.81 3.30
C GLN A 220 7.62 -29.76 2.18
N PRO A 221 8.75 -29.03 2.14
CA PRO A 221 9.03 -28.11 1.05
C PRO A 221 9.02 -28.86 -0.28
N LEU A 222 8.28 -28.37 -1.28
CA LEU A 222 8.40 -28.88 -2.65
C LEU A 222 9.76 -28.53 -3.30
N ALA A 223 10.47 -27.55 -2.74
CA ALA A 223 11.77 -27.12 -3.23
C ALA A 223 12.84 -27.33 -2.16
N THR A 224 13.87 -28.10 -2.52
CA THR A 224 15.02 -28.52 -1.72
C THR A 224 16.01 -27.38 -1.47
N TRP A 225 15.52 -26.22 -1.00
CA TRP A 225 16.37 -25.07 -0.62
C TRP A 225 17.02 -25.25 0.77
N GLN A 226 16.78 -26.38 1.42
CA GLN A 226 17.46 -26.79 2.64
C GLN A 226 18.39 -27.94 2.30
N ASP A 227 19.56 -27.90 2.91
CA ASP A 227 20.55 -28.95 2.76
C ASP A 227 19.97 -30.28 3.27
N PRO A 228 19.88 -31.32 2.42
CA PRO A 228 19.40 -32.63 2.85
C PRO A 228 20.28 -33.26 3.94
N GLU A 229 21.54 -32.83 4.07
CA GLU A 229 22.48 -33.32 5.07
C GLU A 229 22.35 -32.61 6.43
N LEU A 230 21.51 -31.57 6.53
CA LEU A 230 21.28 -30.90 7.80
C LEU A 230 20.53 -31.84 8.76
N ASN A 231 20.95 -31.89 10.02
CA ASN A 231 20.24 -32.66 11.05
C ASN A 231 18.73 -32.39 10.99
N PRO A 232 17.87 -33.42 11.02
CA PRO A 232 16.42 -33.26 10.89
C PRO A 232 15.81 -32.31 11.93
N GLU A 233 16.47 -32.17 13.10
CA GLU A 233 16.08 -31.24 14.17
C GLU A 233 16.39 -29.77 13.89
N LEU A 234 17.32 -29.48 12.97
CA LEU A 234 17.71 -28.14 12.52
C LEU A 234 16.97 -27.71 11.24
N GLN A 235 16.25 -28.63 10.60
CA GLN A 235 15.42 -28.34 9.43
C GLN A 235 14.18 -27.54 9.87
N LEU A 236 14.24 -26.22 9.66
CA LEU A 236 13.11 -25.35 9.92
C LEU A 236 11.95 -25.69 8.98
N ILE A 237 10.79 -26.00 9.55
CA ILE A 237 9.53 -26.01 8.82
C ILE A 237 9.22 -24.56 8.47
N ARG A 238 9.01 -24.27 7.18
CA ARG A 238 8.76 -22.91 6.68
C ARG A 238 7.37 -22.81 6.08
N VAL A 239 6.86 -21.58 6.05
CA VAL A 239 5.60 -21.25 5.39
C VAL A 239 5.85 -20.91 3.92
N PHE A 240 5.09 -21.54 3.00
CA PHE A 240 5.23 -21.35 1.55
C PHE A 240 3.98 -20.73 0.89
N GLY A 241 2.78 -20.99 1.42
CA GLY A 241 1.53 -20.45 0.89
C GLY A 241 1.10 -21.15 -0.40
N THR A 242 0.35 -20.47 -1.26
CA THR A 242 -0.11 -20.98 -2.57
C THR A 242 0.67 -20.44 -3.77
N LEU A 243 1.58 -19.48 -3.53
CA LEU A 243 2.35 -18.81 -4.57
C LEU A 243 3.22 -19.78 -5.39
N LYS A 244 3.29 -19.53 -6.69
CA LYS A 244 4.07 -20.34 -7.64
C LYS A 244 5.25 -19.56 -8.21
N PRO A 245 6.50 -20.08 -8.12
CA PRO A 245 6.91 -21.31 -7.43
C PRO A 245 6.81 -21.20 -5.90
N ALA A 246 6.61 -22.32 -5.22
CA ALA A 246 6.49 -22.41 -3.76
C ALA A 246 7.83 -22.05 -3.08
N ASN A 247 8.07 -20.74 -2.92
CA ASN A 247 9.30 -20.17 -2.40
C ASN A 247 8.97 -19.29 -1.19
N PRO A 248 9.50 -19.60 0.00
CA PRO A 248 9.15 -18.89 1.23
C PRO A 248 9.60 -17.43 1.18
N ASN A 249 10.68 -17.11 0.44
CA ASN A 249 11.13 -15.73 0.24
C ASN A 249 10.19 -14.93 -0.67
N LEU A 250 9.57 -15.60 -1.65
CA LEU A 250 8.63 -14.97 -2.56
C LEU A 250 7.32 -14.66 -1.82
N LEU A 251 6.82 -15.62 -1.04
CA LEU A 251 5.71 -15.37 -0.12
C LEU A 251 6.02 -14.23 0.85
N ALA A 252 7.20 -14.23 1.47
CA ALA A 252 7.57 -13.18 2.40
C ALA A 252 7.56 -11.80 1.72
N GLY A 253 8.13 -11.70 0.52
CA GLY A 253 8.07 -10.49 -0.31
C GLY A 253 6.63 -10.04 -0.55
N TYR A 254 5.75 -10.93 -0.98
CA TYR A 254 4.33 -10.62 -1.19
C TYR A 254 3.63 -10.15 0.10
N MET A 255 3.87 -10.85 1.21
CA MET A 255 3.17 -10.66 2.47
C MET A 255 3.60 -9.37 3.20
N ILE A 256 4.83 -8.89 2.99
CA ILE A 256 5.30 -7.57 3.46
C ILE A 256 4.40 -6.45 2.90
N HIS A 257 4.07 -6.51 1.61
CA HIS A 257 3.24 -5.49 0.97
C HIS A 257 1.79 -5.55 1.47
N CYS A 258 1.24 -6.76 1.63
CA CYS A 258 -0.09 -6.97 2.18
C CYS A 258 -0.18 -6.50 3.64
N LEU A 259 0.85 -6.80 4.44
CA LEU A 259 0.97 -6.38 5.83
C LEU A 259 1.05 -4.85 5.94
N GLY A 260 1.86 -4.18 5.12
CA GLY A 260 1.96 -2.72 5.13
C GLY A 260 0.62 -2.03 4.86
N LEU A 261 -0.13 -2.54 3.88
CA LEU A 261 -1.49 -2.06 3.61
C LEU A 261 -2.46 -2.38 4.75
N GLY A 262 -2.40 -3.59 5.31
CA GLY A 262 -3.24 -4.00 6.44
C GLY A 262 -3.05 -3.13 7.68
N VAL A 263 -1.79 -2.87 8.05
CA VAL A 263 -1.43 -1.99 9.18
C VAL A 263 -1.90 -0.57 8.91
N GLY A 264 -1.66 -0.04 7.71
CA GLY A 264 -2.10 1.32 7.34
C GLY A 264 -3.61 1.49 7.40
N VAL A 265 -4.38 0.55 6.83
CA VAL A 265 -5.85 0.56 6.88
C VAL A 265 -6.35 0.41 8.32
N SER A 266 -5.76 -0.49 9.11
CA SER A 266 -6.13 -0.70 10.50
C SER A 266 -5.91 0.57 11.33
N LEU A 267 -4.76 1.22 11.18
CA LEU A 267 -4.43 2.45 11.89
C LEU A 267 -5.38 3.60 11.52
N MET A 268 -5.75 3.72 10.24
CA MET A 268 -6.78 4.67 9.80
C MET A 268 -8.15 4.37 10.41
N ALA A 269 -8.53 3.08 10.52
CA ALA A 269 -9.77 2.69 11.18
C ALA A 269 -9.77 3.02 12.69
N TRP A 270 -8.64 2.85 13.38
CA TRP A 270 -8.46 3.30 14.76
C TRP A 270 -8.62 4.81 14.90
N LEU A 271 -7.94 5.60 14.06
CA LEU A 271 -7.99 7.07 14.07
C LEU A 271 -9.40 7.62 13.78
N THR A 272 -10.14 6.96 12.90
CA THR A 272 -11.51 7.34 12.53
C THR A 272 -12.59 6.74 13.44
N ARG A 273 -12.20 6.07 14.53
CA ARG A 273 -13.09 5.42 15.51
C ARG A 273 -14.02 4.35 14.91
N GLN A 274 -13.58 3.67 13.86
CA GLN A 274 -14.27 2.54 13.25
C GLN A 274 -13.82 1.21 13.87
N TRP A 275 -14.14 1.01 15.15
CA TRP A 275 -13.59 -0.07 15.97
C TRP A 275 -13.73 -1.48 15.36
N GLY A 276 -14.85 -1.80 14.72
CA GLY A 276 -15.03 -3.10 14.06
C GLY A 276 -13.99 -3.35 12.96
N TRP A 277 -13.83 -2.40 12.04
CA TRP A 277 -12.82 -2.46 10.98
C TRP A 277 -11.39 -2.40 11.53
N ALA A 278 -11.19 -1.67 12.63
CA ALA A 278 -9.90 -1.56 13.29
C ALA A 278 -9.44 -2.91 13.85
N VAL A 279 -10.31 -3.60 14.60
CA VAL A 279 -10.04 -4.93 15.15
C VAL A 279 -9.82 -5.96 14.04
N LEU A 280 -10.67 -5.97 13.01
CA LEU A 280 -10.51 -6.89 11.87
C LEU A 280 -9.19 -6.65 11.14
N GLY A 281 -8.84 -5.39 10.85
CA GLY A 281 -7.59 -5.02 10.19
C GLY A 281 -6.36 -5.36 11.03
N THR A 282 -6.41 -5.13 12.34
CA THR A 282 -5.31 -5.49 13.26
C THR A 282 -5.15 -7.01 13.34
N GLY A 283 -6.25 -7.76 13.45
CA GLY A 283 -6.23 -9.22 13.48
C GLY A 283 -5.66 -9.84 12.21
N ALA A 284 -6.13 -9.37 11.04
CA ALA A 284 -5.59 -9.78 9.74
C ALA A 284 -4.08 -9.47 9.62
N SER A 285 -3.67 -8.27 10.03
CA SER A 285 -2.26 -7.87 10.02
C SER A 285 -1.40 -8.70 10.98
N GLY A 286 -1.91 -9.00 12.18
CA GLY A 286 -1.24 -9.88 13.13
C GLY A 286 -1.04 -11.29 12.57
N LEU A 287 -2.06 -11.85 11.92
CA LEU A 287 -1.95 -13.16 11.28
C LEU A 287 -0.89 -13.16 10.16
N MET A 288 -0.90 -12.14 9.30
CA MET A 288 0.11 -11.96 8.25
C MET A 288 1.51 -11.81 8.83
N ALA A 289 1.68 -11.07 9.93
CA ALA A 289 2.96 -10.89 10.59
C ALA A 289 3.51 -12.21 11.16
N VAL A 290 2.66 -13.03 11.81
CA VAL A 290 3.05 -14.35 12.32
C VAL A 290 3.46 -15.27 11.17
N ALA A 291 2.64 -15.37 10.13
CA ALA A 291 2.98 -16.18 8.94
C ALA A 291 4.28 -15.70 8.29
N LEU A 292 4.53 -14.39 8.26
CA LEU A 292 5.70 -13.79 7.65
C LEU A 292 6.96 -14.12 8.44
N VAL A 293 6.89 -14.11 9.77
CA VAL A 293 8.01 -14.55 10.60
C VAL A 293 8.34 -16.02 10.33
N LEU A 294 7.31 -16.87 10.22
CA LEU A 294 7.46 -18.30 9.97
C LEU A 294 7.91 -18.65 8.54
N THR A 295 8.01 -17.67 7.62
CA THR A 295 8.69 -17.89 6.33
C THR A 295 10.20 -18.12 6.49
N GLY A 296 10.80 -17.65 7.58
CA GLY A 296 12.25 -17.75 7.79
C GLY A 296 13.08 -16.84 6.87
N SER A 297 12.46 -15.85 6.20
CA SER A 297 13.15 -14.97 5.27
C SER A 297 13.87 -13.83 6.00
N ARG A 298 15.21 -13.79 5.90
CA ARG A 298 16.04 -12.73 6.52
C ARG A 298 15.67 -11.34 6.03
N GLY A 299 15.39 -11.20 4.72
CA GLY A 299 14.94 -9.95 4.13
C GLY A 299 13.61 -9.48 4.71
N ALA A 300 12.72 -10.42 5.05
CA ALA A 300 11.43 -10.10 5.65
C ALA A 300 11.56 -9.65 7.11
N TYR A 301 12.52 -10.20 7.87
CA TYR A 301 12.83 -9.71 9.21
C TYR A 301 13.36 -8.27 9.20
N LEU A 302 14.28 -7.96 8.28
CA LEU A 302 14.78 -6.60 8.11
C LEU A 302 13.67 -5.63 7.70
N ALA A 303 12.80 -6.06 6.78
CA ALA A 303 11.64 -5.27 6.37
C ALA A 303 10.66 -5.02 7.53
N LEU A 304 10.34 -6.05 8.33
CA LEU A 304 9.51 -5.89 9.52
C LEU A 304 10.11 -4.92 10.53
N ALA A 305 11.42 -5.04 10.80
CA ALA A 305 12.10 -4.14 11.73
C ALA A 305 12.05 -2.69 11.23
N ALA A 306 12.33 -2.46 9.95
CA ALA A 306 12.26 -1.14 9.33
C ALA A 306 10.83 -0.58 9.35
N MET A 307 9.83 -1.37 8.96
CA MET A 307 8.42 -0.97 8.97
C MET A 307 7.93 -0.65 10.39
N GLY A 308 8.26 -1.50 11.36
CA GLY A 308 7.92 -1.29 12.77
C GLY A 308 8.56 -0.03 13.33
N GLY A 309 9.85 0.18 13.07
CA GLY A 309 10.57 1.38 13.49
C GLY A 309 9.99 2.66 12.89
N LEU A 310 9.75 2.69 11.57
CA LEU A 310 9.16 3.86 10.91
C LEU A 310 7.72 4.14 11.38
N THR A 311 6.91 3.09 11.57
CA THR A 311 5.54 3.24 12.07
C THR A 311 5.54 3.76 13.50
N PHE A 312 6.44 3.26 14.36
CA PHE A 312 6.61 3.73 15.73
C PHE A 312 7.01 5.21 15.76
N LEU A 313 7.99 5.63 14.95
CA LEU A 313 8.39 7.03 14.83
C LEU A 313 7.24 7.92 14.35
N TRP A 314 6.46 7.45 13.38
CA TRP A 314 5.33 8.20 12.84
C TRP A 314 4.21 8.38 13.86
N VAL A 315 3.82 7.30 14.54
CA VAL A 315 2.82 7.35 15.63
C VAL A 315 3.32 8.21 16.79
N GLY A 316 4.60 8.08 17.16
CA GLY A 316 5.21 8.91 18.19
C GLY A 316 5.16 10.40 17.85
N HIS A 317 5.44 10.76 16.60
CA HIS A 317 5.31 12.13 16.12
C HIS A 317 3.87 12.65 16.20
N LEU A 318 2.87 11.83 15.83
CA LEU A 318 1.44 12.18 15.92
C LEU A 318 0.92 12.30 17.36
N LEU A 319 1.51 11.59 18.31
CA LEU A 319 1.12 11.68 19.73
C LEU A 319 1.77 12.88 20.42
N TRP A 320 2.93 13.32 19.93
CA TRP A 320 3.67 14.44 20.51
C TRP A 320 3.24 15.82 19.98
N HIS A 321 2.58 15.88 18.81
CA HIS A 321 2.10 17.12 18.17
C HIS A 321 0.59 17.10 17.96
#